data_AF-A0A0F9J3R6-F1
#
_entry.id   AF-A0A0F9J3R6-F1
#
_cell.length_a   1.000
_cell.length_b   1.000
_cell.length_c   1.000
_cell.angle_alpha   90.00
_cell.angle_beta   90.00
_cell.angle_gamma   90.00
#
_symmetry.space_group_name_H-M   'P 1'
#
loop_
_entity.id
_entity.type
_entity.pdbx_description
1 polymer ?
#
loop_
_entity_poly.entity_id
_entity_poly.type
_entity_poly.pdbx_seq_one_letter_code
_entity_poly.pdbx_strand_id
1 'polypeptide(L)'
;MAGWAKLFSSIVTSTIWMEDDATLRVWIAMLSMADADGVVEGSLPGFAHLARVSVEQMEQSVQKLTSPDPYSRTPDHEGRRIEVIEGGWFILNYAKYRQQAQAQEGSRAPYMRAYRKRKREKAFGAEEPEPDDAPANDEFEH
;
A
#
# COMPACT_ATOMS: atom_id res chain seq x y z
N MET A 1 3.42 -12.39 3.74
CA MET A 1 4.68 -11.70 4.11
C MET A 1 4.33 -10.49 4.95
N ALA A 2 5.01 -10.28 6.09
CA ALA A 2 4.81 -9.07 6.90
C ALA A 2 5.47 -7.87 6.19
N GLY A 3 4.65 -6.89 5.78
CA GLY A 3 5.06 -5.63 5.18
C GLY A 3 4.72 -4.44 6.06
N TRP A 4 5.02 -3.23 5.58
CA TRP A 4 4.58 -1.99 6.19
C TRP A 4 3.48 -1.39 5.30
N ALA A 5 2.33 -1.07 5.88
CA ALA A 5 1.26 -0.36 5.19
C ALA A 5 1.42 1.14 5.40
N LYS A 6 1.50 1.91 4.31
CA LYS A 6 1.65 3.37 4.38
C LYS A 6 0.27 4.00 4.52
N LEU A 7 0.01 4.65 5.65
CA LEU A 7 -1.18 5.48 5.84
C LEU A 7 -0.83 6.94 5.55
N PHE A 8 -1.60 7.56 4.67
CA PHE A 8 -1.51 9.00 4.43
C PHE A 8 -2.15 9.74 5.60
N SER A 9 -1.52 10.81 6.09
CA SER A 9 -2.06 11.64 7.18
C SER A 9 -3.45 12.20 6.85
N SER A 10 -3.75 12.38 5.56
CA SER A 10 -5.06 12.81 5.06
C SER A 10 -6.21 11.83 5.38
N ILE A 11 -5.95 10.64 5.92
CA ILE A 11 -6.98 9.73 6.43
C ILE A 11 -7.80 10.37 7.54
N VAL A 12 -7.17 11.16 8.43
CA VAL A 12 -7.83 11.75 9.61
C VAL A 12 -8.81 12.89 9.27
N THR A 13 -8.75 13.38 8.04
CA THR A 13 -9.66 14.41 7.50
C THR A 13 -10.59 13.87 6.43
N SER A 14 -10.68 12.53 6.32
CA SER A 14 -11.55 11.88 5.34
C SER A 14 -12.83 11.37 5.99
N THR A 15 -13.85 11.13 5.18
CA THR A 15 -15.15 10.61 5.63
C THR A 15 -15.05 9.24 6.29
N ILE A 16 -14.01 8.42 6.02
CA ILE A 16 -13.81 7.15 6.74
C ILE A 16 -13.46 7.37 8.21
N TRP A 17 -12.89 8.52 8.55
CA TRP A 17 -12.59 8.87 9.94
C TRP A 17 -13.84 9.29 10.73
N MET A 18 -14.95 9.54 10.03
CA MET A 18 -16.25 9.88 10.64
C MET A 18 -17.14 8.64 10.84
N GLU A 19 -16.73 7.49 10.30
CA GLU A 19 -17.43 6.23 10.53
C GLU A 19 -17.24 5.73 11.96
N ASP A 20 -18.02 4.72 12.34
CA ASP A 20 -17.88 4.07 13.63
C ASP A 20 -16.53 3.35 13.80
N ASP A 21 -16.14 3.14 15.06
CA ASP A 21 -14.86 2.53 15.43
C ASP A 21 -14.63 1.16 14.79
N ALA A 22 -15.68 0.35 14.60
CA ALA A 22 -15.55 -0.96 13.97
C ALA A 22 -15.23 -0.83 12.49
N THR A 23 -15.95 0.05 11.78
CA THR A 23 -15.71 0.34 10.36
C THR A 23 -14.33 0.93 10.11
N LEU A 24 -13.89 1.89 10.92
CA LEU A 24 -12.54 2.44 10.81
C LEU A 24 -11.46 1.38 11.09
N ARG A 25 -11.67 0.51 12.08
CA ARG A 25 -10.76 -0.61 12.39
C ARG A 25 -10.69 -1.61 11.24
N VAL A 26 -11.83 -2.02 10.69
CA VAL A 26 -11.91 -2.93 9.52
C VAL A 26 -11.16 -2.32 8.34
N TRP A 27 -11.34 -1.04 8.07
CA TRP A 27 -10.63 -0.34 6.99
C TRP A 27 -9.11 -0.34 7.18
N ILE A 28 -8.61 -0.02 8.38
CA ILE A 28 -7.17 -0.05 8.69
C ILE A 28 -6.61 -1.47 8.59
N ALA A 29 -7.38 -2.48 9.04
CA ALA A 29 -7.01 -3.89 8.90
C ALA A 29 -6.92 -4.30 7.42
N MET A 30 -7.89 -3.90 6.58
CA MET A 30 -7.87 -4.14 5.13
C MET A 30 -6.64 -3.50 4.48
N LEU A 31 -6.34 -2.23 4.78
CA LEU A 31 -5.13 -1.56 4.27
C LEU A 31 -3.83 -2.25 4.70
N SER A 32 -3.84 -2.89 5.87
CA SER A 32 -2.68 -3.62 6.40
C SER A 32 -2.51 -5.00 5.76
N MET A 33 -3.62 -5.65 5.40
CA MET A 33 -3.65 -6.99 4.83
C MET A 33 -3.63 -7.01 3.30
N ALA A 34 -3.90 -5.89 2.64
CA ALA A 34 -3.91 -5.77 1.20
C ALA A 34 -2.56 -6.17 0.58
N ASP A 35 -2.62 -6.90 -0.52
CA ASP A 35 -1.45 -7.34 -1.27
C ASP A 35 -0.85 -6.22 -2.15
N ALA A 36 0.00 -6.57 -3.11
CA ALA A 36 0.64 -5.59 -3.99
C ALA A 36 -0.33 -4.90 -4.96
N ASP A 37 -1.49 -5.51 -5.21
CA ASP A 37 -2.48 -5.07 -6.19
C ASP A 37 -3.73 -4.48 -5.52
N GLY A 38 -3.86 -4.63 -4.19
CA GLY A 38 -4.96 -4.07 -3.40
C GLY A 38 -6.04 -5.08 -3.07
N VAL A 39 -5.74 -6.37 -3.23
CA VAL A 39 -6.63 -7.48 -2.89
C VAL A 39 -6.46 -7.83 -1.43
N VAL A 40 -7.60 -8.02 -0.76
CA VAL A 40 -7.71 -8.50 0.61
C VAL A 40 -8.46 -9.82 0.59
N GLU A 41 -7.72 -10.91 0.76
CA GLU A 41 -8.31 -12.25 0.84
C GLU A 41 -8.87 -12.54 2.23
N GLY A 42 -10.05 -13.15 2.29
CA GLY A 42 -10.63 -13.61 3.55
C GLY A 42 -12.14 -13.78 3.48
N SER A 43 -12.64 -14.77 4.21
CA SER A 43 -14.07 -14.87 4.50
C SER A 43 -14.51 -13.80 5.48
N LEU A 44 -15.78 -13.38 5.42
CA LEU A 44 -16.37 -12.40 6.35
C LEU A 44 -16.14 -12.74 7.84
N PRO A 45 -16.49 -13.96 8.35
CA PRO A 45 -16.25 -14.28 9.76
C PRO A 45 -14.76 -14.42 10.11
N GLY A 46 -13.94 -14.94 9.19
CA GLY A 46 -12.49 -15.02 9.39
C GLY A 46 -11.85 -13.63 9.51
N PHE A 47 -12.28 -12.69 8.68
CA PHE A 47 -11.79 -11.32 8.71
C PHE A 47 -12.33 -10.54 9.92
N ALA A 48 -13.58 -10.79 10.35
CA ALA A 48 -14.14 -10.23 11.58
C ALA A 48 -13.27 -10.59 12.80
N HIS A 49 -12.86 -11.86 12.90
CA HIS A 49 -11.93 -12.31 13.95
C HIS A 49 -10.57 -11.60 13.86
N LEU A 50 -10.00 -11.50 12.65
CA LEU A 50 -8.72 -10.82 12.40
C LEU A 50 -8.78 -9.33 12.80
N ALA A 51 -9.85 -8.64 12.42
CA ALA A 51 -10.08 -7.23 12.72
C ALA A 51 -10.58 -6.98 14.15
N ARG A 52 -10.79 -8.04 14.95
CA ARG A 52 -11.28 -7.96 16.35
C ARG A 52 -12.61 -7.19 16.45
N VAL A 53 -13.56 -7.56 15.61
CA VAL A 53 -14.95 -7.06 15.61
C VAL A 53 -15.92 -8.25 15.57
N SER A 54 -17.20 -8.03 15.88
CA SER A 54 -18.22 -9.07 15.70
C SER A 54 -18.49 -9.32 14.20
N VAL A 55 -19.13 -10.44 13.88
CA VAL A 55 -19.50 -10.76 12.49
C VAL A 55 -20.50 -9.73 11.97
N GLU A 56 -21.45 -9.32 12.79
CA GLU A 56 -22.45 -8.30 12.46
C GLU A 56 -21.80 -6.94 12.21
N GLN A 57 -20.82 -6.55 13.03
CA GLN A 57 -20.04 -5.34 12.80
C GLN A 57 -19.27 -5.41 11.48
N MET A 58 -18.67 -6.56 11.17
CA MET A 58 -17.97 -6.76 9.90
C MET A 58 -18.93 -6.63 8.70
N GLU A 59 -20.13 -7.22 8.77
CA GLU A 59 -21.16 -7.07 7.72
C GLU A 59 -21.54 -5.61 7.51
N GLN A 60 -21.81 -4.88 8.60
CA GLN A 60 -22.14 -3.45 8.55
C GLN A 60 -20.99 -2.61 7.98
N SER A 61 -19.75 -2.91 8.38
CA SER A 61 -18.57 -2.23 7.86
C SER A 61 -18.38 -2.48 6.36
N VAL A 62 -18.54 -3.73 5.90
CA VAL A 62 -18.48 -4.04 4.46
C VAL A 62 -19.58 -3.32 3.70
N GLN A 63 -20.80 -3.29 4.23
CA GLN A 63 -21.91 -2.56 3.62
C GLN A 63 -21.59 -1.07 3.47
N LYS A 64 -21.07 -0.43 4.51
CA LYS A 64 -20.66 0.99 4.48
C LYS A 64 -19.53 1.23 3.46
N LEU A 65 -18.50 0.40 3.47
CA LEU A 65 -17.32 0.55 2.59
C LEU A 65 -17.62 0.29 1.11
N THR A 66 -18.65 -0.51 0.81
CA THR A 66 -19.16 -0.78 -0.54
C THR A 66 -20.26 0.18 -0.98
N SER A 67 -20.78 1.02 -0.08
CA SER A 67 -21.81 2.01 -0.40
C SER A 67 -21.21 3.29 -0.99
N PRO A 68 -21.95 3.99 -1.87
CA PRO A 68 -21.53 5.29 -2.38
C PRO A 68 -21.23 6.30 -1.26
N ASP A 69 -20.20 7.13 -1.45
CA ASP A 69 -19.81 8.20 -0.53
C ASP A 69 -19.80 9.54 -1.28
N PRO A 70 -20.88 10.34 -1.20
CA PRO A 70 -21.00 11.59 -1.93
C PRO A 70 -20.02 12.68 -1.45
N TYR A 71 -19.41 12.50 -0.27
CA TYR A 71 -18.43 13.42 0.29
C TYR A 71 -16.99 12.91 0.12
N SER A 72 -16.79 11.83 -0.64
CA SER A 72 -15.46 11.31 -0.95
C SER A 72 -14.64 12.31 -1.77
N ARG A 73 -13.37 12.48 -1.39
CA ARG A 73 -12.38 13.26 -2.18
C ARG A 73 -11.92 12.53 -3.44
N THR A 74 -12.24 11.25 -3.56
CA THR A 74 -12.02 10.45 -4.76
C THR A 74 -13.39 10.00 -5.25
N PRO A 75 -14.02 10.74 -6.19
CA PRO A 75 -15.38 10.45 -6.66
C PRO A 75 -15.45 9.23 -7.59
N ASP A 76 -14.31 8.68 -7.98
CA ASP A 76 -14.22 7.42 -8.73
C ASP A 76 -15.06 6.32 -8.06
N HIS A 77 -15.77 5.52 -8.85
CA HIS A 77 -16.67 4.46 -8.36
C HIS A 77 -17.74 4.96 -7.36
N GLU A 78 -18.20 6.20 -7.49
CA GLU A 78 -19.19 6.84 -6.61
C GLU A 78 -18.68 7.01 -5.16
N GLY A 79 -17.35 7.07 -4.97
CA GLY A 79 -16.74 7.24 -3.65
C GLY A 79 -16.63 5.95 -2.83
N ARG A 80 -17.04 4.80 -3.40
CA ARG A 80 -16.86 3.49 -2.77
C ARG A 80 -15.39 3.21 -2.46
N ARG A 81 -15.14 2.49 -1.38
CA ARG A 81 -13.77 2.18 -0.91
C ARG A 81 -13.33 0.79 -1.30
N ILE A 82 -14.27 -0.16 -1.25
CA ILE A 82 -14.02 -1.55 -1.60
C ILE A 82 -15.10 -2.08 -2.53
N GLU A 83 -14.75 -3.14 -3.24
CA GLU A 83 -15.66 -3.99 -4.00
C GLU A 83 -15.52 -5.44 -3.52
N VAL A 84 -16.62 -6.19 -3.46
CA VAL A 84 -16.59 -7.61 -3.12
C VAL A 84 -16.15 -8.40 -4.34
N ILE A 85 -15.19 -9.30 -4.16
CA ILE A 85 -14.69 -10.19 -5.21
C ILE A 85 -14.77 -11.65 -4.73
N GLU A 86 -14.51 -12.59 -5.63
CA GLU A 86 -14.38 -14.00 -5.23
C GLU A 86 -13.22 -14.16 -4.23
N GLY A 87 -13.53 -14.68 -3.04
CA GLY A 87 -12.55 -14.92 -1.99
C GLY A 87 -12.16 -13.72 -1.13
N GLY A 88 -12.78 -12.54 -1.32
CA GLY A 88 -12.50 -11.38 -0.46
C GLY A 88 -12.96 -10.04 -1.01
N TRP A 89 -12.08 -9.03 -0.92
CA TRP A 89 -12.37 -7.65 -1.32
C TRP A 89 -11.24 -7.02 -2.12
N PHE A 90 -11.59 -6.10 -3.02
CA PHE A 90 -10.65 -5.26 -3.75
C PHE A 90 -10.77 -3.81 -3.29
N ILE A 91 -9.64 -3.17 -2.97
CA ILE A 91 -9.60 -1.76 -2.55
C ILE A 91 -9.49 -0.85 -3.79
N LEU A 92 -10.58 -0.17 -4.12
CA LEU A 92 -10.74 0.58 -5.38
C LEU A 92 -9.67 1.67 -5.58
N ASN A 93 -9.33 2.39 -4.50
CA ASN A 93 -8.37 3.50 -4.57
C ASN A 93 -6.91 3.09 -4.33
N TYR A 94 -6.63 1.79 -4.19
CA TYR A 94 -5.32 1.31 -3.73
C TYR A 94 -4.19 1.70 -4.68
N ALA A 95 -4.34 1.44 -5.98
CA ALA A 95 -3.29 1.72 -6.97
C ALA A 95 -2.92 3.22 -7.00
N LYS A 96 -3.91 4.11 -6.95
CA LYS A 96 -3.72 5.57 -6.93
C LYS A 96 -2.87 6.00 -5.73
N TYR A 97 -3.26 5.58 -4.53
CA TYR A 97 -2.52 5.92 -3.31
C TYR A 97 -1.15 5.24 -3.23
N ARG A 98 -1.01 4.02 -3.76
CA ARG A 98 0.27 3.30 -3.81
C ARG A 98 1.27 3.97 -4.76
N GLN A 99 0.83 4.47 -5.91
CA GLN A 99 1.68 5.24 -6.82
C GLN A 99 2.10 6.57 -6.20
N GLN A 100 1.17 7.31 -5.58
CA GLN A 100 1.48 8.54 -4.85
C GLN A 100 2.53 8.31 -3.75
N ALA A 101 2.39 7.22 -2.98
CA ALA A 101 3.33 6.85 -1.94
C ALA A 101 4.74 6.54 -2.47
N GLN A 102 4.84 6.04 -3.69
CA GLN A 102 6.10 5.71 -4.36
C GLN A 102 6.76 6.94 -5.02
N ALA A 103 5.95 7.85 -5.55
CA ALA A 103 6.38 9.07 -6.24
C ALA A 103 6.78 10.23 -5.29
N GLN A 104 6.39 10.16 -4.02
CA GLN A 104 6.69 11.20 -3.03
C GLN A 104 8.21 11.39 -2.83
N GLU A 105 8.66 12.64 -2.82
CA GLU A 105 10.07 13.02 -2.64
C GLU A 105 10.62 12.45 -1.31
N GLY A 106 11.82 11.85 -1.34
CA GLY A 106 12.37 11.07 -0.21
C GLY A 106 11.89 9.62 -0.10
N SER A 107 10.99 9.17 -0.99
CA SER A 107 10.66 7.75 -1.15
C SER A 107 11.91 6.96 -1.50
N ARG A 108 12.26 5.96 -0.68
CA ARG A 108 13.33 4.98 -1.01
C ARG A 108 12.86 3.99 -2.07
N ALA A 109 11.64 4.06 -2.58
CA ALA A 109 11.11 3.08 -3.54
C ALA A 109 11.94 3.00 -4.85
N PRO A 110 12.38 4.11 -5.47
CA PRO A 110 13.27 4.06 -6.63
C PRO A 110 14.63 3.45 -6.29
N TYR A 111 15.21 3.85 -5.15
CA TYR A 111 16.46 3.29 -4.63
C TYR A 111 16.35 1.77 -4.36
N MET A 112 15.28 1.32 -3.71
CA MET A 112 15.04 -0.09 -3.40
C MET A 112 14.74 -0.91 -4.65
N ARG A 113 14.07 -0.34 -5.66
CA ARG A 113 13.90 -0.96 -6.99
C ARG A 113 15.26 -1.15 -7.66
N ALA A 114 16.09 -0.13 -7.70
CA ALA A 114 17.45 -0.21 -8.25
C ALA A 114 18.33 -1.21 -7.48
N TYR A 115 18.27 -1.20 -6.14
CA TYR A 115 18.99 -2.15 -5.29
C TYR A 115 18.57 -3.60 -5.56
N ARG A 116 17.26 -3.89 -5.63
CA ARG A 116 16.73 -5.23 -5.95
C ARG A 116 17.12 -5.67 -7.36
N LYS A 117 17.09 -4.76 -8.34
CA LYS A 117 17.55 -5.03 -9.71
C LYS A 117 19.03 -5.43 -9.72
N ARG A 118 19.90 -4.63 -9.09
CA ARG A 118 21.34 -4.93 -8.94
C ARG A 118 21.61 -6.25 -8.23
N LYS A 119 20.86 -6.57 -7.16
CA LYS A 119 21.00 -7.86 -6.47
C LYS A 119 20.55 -9.04 -7.34
N ARG A 120 19.49 -8.87 -8.14
CA ARG A 120 19.02 -9.89 -9.10
C ARG A 120 20.03 -10.10 -10.23
N GLU A 121 20.63 -9.03 -10.73
CA GLU A 121 21.68 -9.07 -11.76
C GLU A 121 22.95 -9.75 -11.22
N LYS A 122 23.39 -9.41 -10.00
CA LYS A 122 24.50 -10.10 -9.33
C LYS A 122 24.21 -11.58 -9.04
N ALA A 123 22.97 -11.93 -8.71
CA ALA A 123 22.55 -13.31 -8.49
C ALA A 123 22.40 -14.13 -9.79
N PHE A 124 22.24 -13.47 -10.94
CA PHE A 124 22.12 -14.09 -12.26
C PHE A 124 23.44 -14.09 -13.08
N GLY A 125 24.55 -13.65 -12.49
CA GLY A 125 25.88 -13.74 -13.10
C GLY A 125 26.14 -12.67 -14.16
N ALA A 126 26.51 -11.46 -13.72
CA ALA A 126 27.31 -10.56 -14.53
C ALA A 126 28.72 -10.53 -13.91
N GLU A 127 29.70 -11.05 -14.66
CA GLU A 127 31.13 -10.87 -14.39
C GLU A 127 31.42 -9.38 -14.17
N GLU A 128 32.27 -9.09 -13.18
CA GLU A 128 32.70 -7.73 -12.86
C GLU A 128 33.47 -7.14 -14.06
N PRO A 129 33.12 -5.94 -14.57
CA PRO A 129 34.08 -5.20 -15.39
C PRO A 129 35.21 -4.72 -14.48
N GLU A 130 36.46 -4.93 -14.92
CA GLU A 130 37.67 -4.45 -14.25
C GLU A 130 37.59 -2.96 -13.89
N PRO A 131 38.24 -2.52 -12.80
CA PRO A 131 38.28 -1.12 -12.43
C PRO A 131 39.11 -0.34 -13.44
N ASP A 132 38.44 0.43 -14.31
CA ASP A 132 39.08 1.42 -15.18
C ASP A 132 39.59 2.62 -14.36
N ASP A 133 40.74 3.11 -14.77
CA ASP A 133 41.73 3.86 -14.00
C ASP A 133 41.17 5.06 -13.21
N ALA A 134 41.54 5.11 -11.92
CA ALA A 134 41.40 6.32 -11.11
C ALA A 134 42.27 7.45 -11.72
N PRO A 135 41.77 8.68 -11.88
CA PRO A 135 42.64 9.79 -12.22
C PRO A 135 43.65 10.00 -11.09
N ALA A 136 44.93 9.95 -11.47
CA ALA A 136 46.06 10.20 -10.60
C ALA A 136 45.93 11.54 -9.88
N ASN A 137 46.25 11.54 -8.59
CA ASN A 137 46.59 12.75 -7.85
C ASN A 137 47.76 13.44 -8.55
N ASP A 138 47.54 14.64 -9.05
CA ASP A 138 48.64 15.57 -9.37
C ASP A 138 48.75 16.55 -8.21
N GLU A 139 49.51 16.13 -7.20
CA GLU A 139 50.20 17.04 -6.28
C GLU A 139 51.40 17.60 -7.05
N PHE A 140 51.45 18.89 -7.34
CA PHE A 140 52.72 19.62 -7.40
C PHE A 140 52.56 21.07 -6.94
N GLU A 141 53.25 21.35 -5.84
CA GLU A 141 53.59 22.67 -5.31
C GLU A 141 54.34 23.53 -6.34
N HIS A 142 54.04 24.83 -6.36
CA HIS A 142 55.03 25.91 -6.20
C HIS A 142 54.35 27.27 -5.98
#